data_AF-A0A7V8YBP0-F1
#
_entry.id   AF-A0A7V8YBP0-F1
#
_cell.length_a   1.000
_cell.length_b   1.000
_cell.length_c   1.000
_cell.angle_alpha   90.00
_cell.angle_beta   90.00
_cell.angle_gamma   90.00
#
_symmetry.space_group_name_H-M   'P 1'
#
loop_
_entity.id
_entity.type
_entity.pdbx_description
1 polymer ?
#
loop_
_entity_poly.entity_id
_entity_poly.type
_entity_poly.pdbx_seq_one_letter_code
_entity_poly.pdbx_strand_id
1 'polypeptide(L)'
;MALIETADSPEDVDRFLHDARRKLQAFEDGVDNKRLLERLRTTSAAHPLLILRNGTLLVAMLLIVAALVVPVAAVVNNGVARAIAPFDRAVPLPAFFPENLGLPVLLLASALLMIFAWFMATQAALSMGRDSQMLPWEAREHQKLMNDVTRLTTQKAVMERTRNTPGGARPRI
;
A
#
# COMPACT_ATOMS: atom_id res chain seq x y z
N MET A 1 -8.50 -30.70 1.13
CA MET A 1 -7.95 -31.82 1.91
C MET A 1 -6.67 -32.27 1.22
N ALA A 2 -5.54 -31.67 1.57
CA ALA A 2 -4.24 -32.09 1.03
C ALA A 2 -3.69 -33.20 1.94
N LEU A 3 -3.11 -34.22 1.32
CA LEU A 3 -2.50 -35.38 1.96
C LEU A 3 -1.63 -34.96 3.15
N ILE A 4 -1.96 -35.52 4.31
CA ILE A 4 -1.03 -35.60 5.43
C ILE A 4 0.00 -36.63 4.99
N GLU A 5 1.06 -36.19 4.32
CA GLU A 5 2.31 -36.95 4.34
C GLU A 5 2.68 -37.09 5.82
N THR A 6 2.57 -38.29 6.35
CA THR A 6 3.08 -38.62 7.67
C THR A 6 4.58 -38.34 7.63
N ALA A 7 5.01 -37.36 8.44
CA ALA A 7 6.43 -37.07 8.58
C ALA A 7 7.08 -38.27 9.27
N ASP A 8 7.58 -39.20 8.47
CA ASP A 8 8.16 -40.46 8.94
C ASP A 8 9.61 -40.28 9.40
N SER A 9 10.26 -39.16 9.04
CA SER A 9 11.61 -38.80 9.46
C SER A 9 11.69 -37.41 10.11
N PRO A 10 12.66 -37.18 11.03
CA PRO A 10 12.89 -35.86 11.63
C PRO A 10 13.34 -34.81 10.60
N GLU A 11 13.95 -35.24 9.49
CA GLU A 11 14.34 -34.37 8.37
C GLU A 11 13.12 -33.82 7.63
N ASP A 12 12.04 -34.61 7.52
CA ASP A 12 10.78 -34.18 6.93
C ASP A 12 10.08 -33.12 7.79
N VAL A 13 10.10 -33.28 9.13
CA VAL A 13 9.54 -32.29 10.05
C VAL A 13 10.27 -30.95 9.92
N ASP A 14 11.59 -30.97 9.79
CA ASP A 14 12.40 -29.77 9.59
C ASP A 14 12.13 -29.10 8.24
N ARG A 15 11.99 -29.89 7.17
CA ARG A 15 11.59 -29.39 5.86
C ARG A 15 10.20 -28.75 5.89
N PHE A 16 9.21 -29.42 6.48
CA PHE A 16 7.85 -28.88 6.62
C PHE A 16 7.80 -27.62 7.47
N LEU A 17 8.60 -27.56 8.54
CA LEU A 17 8.70 -26.39 9.40
C LEU A 17 9.36 -25.21 8.67
N HIS A 18 10.39 -25.48 7.87
CA HIS A 18 11.00 -24.45 7.03
C HIS A 18 10.03 -23.93 5.96
N ASP A 19 9.30 -24.81 5.29
CA ASP A 19 8.30 -24.46 4.28
C ASP A 19 7.12 -23.68 4.89
N ALA A 20 6.66 -24.07 6.09
CA ALA A 20 5.60 -23.36 6.81
C ALA A 20 6.04 -21.95 7.22
N ARG A 21 7.27 -21.78 7.72
CA ARG A 21 7.85 -20.45 8.02
C ARG A 21 7.98 -19.60 6.77
N ARG A 22 8.42 -20.19 5.65
CA ARG A 22 8.53 -19.49 4.37
C ARG A 22 7.16 -19.02 3.86
N LYS A 23 6.11 -19.84 4.01
CA LYS A 23 4.73 -19.45 3.67
C LYS A 23 4.20 -18.34 4.56
N LEU A 24 4.49 -18.38 5.86
CA LEU A 24 4.12 -17.32 6.79
C LEU A 24 4.81 -16.00 6.42
N GLN A 25 6.12 -16.04 6.18
CA GLN A 25 6.88 -14.86 5.78
C GLN A 25 6.42 -14.31 4.42
N ALA A 26 6.15 -15.18 3.44
CA ALA A 26 5.61 -14.76 2.15
C ALA A 26 4.21 -14.12 2.27
N PHE A 27 3.41 -14.54 3.26
CA PHE A 27 2.12 -13.92 3.55
C PHE A 27 2.29 -12.53 4.19
N GLU A 28 3.25 -12.37 5.10
CA GLU A 28 3.57 -11.08 5.75
C GLU A 28 4.19 -10.08 4.75
N ASP A 29 5.10 -10.54 3.90
CA ASP A 29 5.79 -9.73 2.89
C ASP A 29 4.90 -9.46 1.66
N GLY A 30 3.95 -10.36 1.37
CA GLY A 30 3.09 -10.34 0.17
C GLY A 30 1.83 -9.49 0.28
N VAL A 31 1.74 -8.56 1.22
CA VAL A 31 0.53 -7.75 1.40
C VAL A 31 0.42 -6.70 0.28
N ASP A 32 -0.54 -6.92 -0.62
CA ASP A 32 -0.85 -6.00 -1.72
C ASP A 32 -1.16 -4.57 -1.24
N ASN A 33 -0.71 -3.57 -2.02
CA ASN A 33 -1.00 -2.15 -1.77
C ASN A 33 -2.51 -1.85 -1.62
N LYS A 34 -3.37 -2.58 -2.34
CA LYS A 34 -4.83 -2.45 -2.23
C LYS A 34 -5.33 -2.90 -0.86
N ARG A 35 -4.79 -4.00 -0.33
CA ARG A 35 -5.14 -4.53 0.99
C ARG A 35 -4.67 -3.60 2.10
N LEU A 36 -3.47 -3.02 1.98
CA LEU A 36 -2.96 -2.03 2.94
C LEU A 36 -3.88 -0.79 3.04
N LEU A 37 -4.35 -0.29 1.91
CA LEU A 37 -5.31 0.82 1.88
C LEU A 37 -6.68 0.41 2.42
N GLU A 38 -7.09 -0.85 2.22
CA GLU A 38 -8.34 -1.39 2.75
C GLU A 38 -8.28 -1.54 4.27
N ARG A 39 -7.19 -2.08 4.83
CA ARG A 39 -6.96 -2.13 6.29
C ARG A 39 -7.11 -0.73 6.90
N LEU A 40 -6.46 0.27 6.32
CA LEU A 40 -6.56 1.66 6.78
C LEU A 40 -8.00 2.19 6.73
N ARG A 41 -8.76 1.87 5.67
CA ARG A 41 -10.18 2.24 5.56
C ARG A 41 -11.06 1.56 6.59
N THR A 42 -10.81 0.30 6.91
CA THR A 42 -11.57 -0.43 7.93
C THR A 42 -11.31 0.09 9.34
N THR A 43 -10.11 0.62 9.61
CA THR A 43 -9.79 1.27 10.89
C THR A 43 -10.46 2.64 11.00
N SER A 44 -10.43 3.46 9.94
CA SER A 44 -11.15 4.73 9.91
C SER A 44 -11.46 5.17 8.47
N ALA A 45 -12.74 5.27 8.14
CA ALA A 45 -13.19 5.74 6.83
C ALA A 45 -12.79 7.20 6.54
N ALA A 46 -12.64 8.02 7.59
CA ALA A 46 -12.27 9.44 7.51
C ALA A 46 -10.81 9.69 7.90
N HIS A 47 -9.91 8.74 7.62
CA HIS A 47 -8.49 8.89 7.94
C HIS A 47 -7.91 10.13 7.23
N PRO A 48 -7.19 11.03 7.93
CA PRO A 48 -6.71 12.30 7.36
C PRO A 48 -5.81 12.10 6.13
N LEU A 49 -5.01 11.03 6.10
CA LEU A 49 -4.20 10.68 4.93
C LEU A 49 -5.02 10.27 3.70
N LEU A 50 -6.17 9.60 3.89
CA LEU A 50 -7.05 9.22 2.78
C LEU A 50 -7.75 10.46 2.21
N ILE A 51 -8.15 11.38 3.07
CA ILE A 51 -8.72 12.68 2.69
C ILE A 51 -7.68 13.51 1.95
N LEU A 52 -6.46 13.62 2.48
CA LEU A 52 -5.37 14.36 1.85
C LEU A 52 -5.03 13.77 0.48
N ARG A 53 -4.91 12.45 0.38
CA ARG A 53 -4.67 11.74 -0.88
C ARG A 53 -5.78 12.04 -1.88
N ASN A 54 -7.04 11.76 -1.56
CA ASN A 54 -8.10 11.96 -2.55
C ASN A 54 -8.31 13.45 -2.87
N GLY A 55 -8.17 14.33 -1.89
CA GLY A 55 -8.30 15.78 -2.04
C GLY A 55 -7.22 16.38 -2.94
N THR A 56 -5.95 16.03 -2.73
CA THR A 56 -4.84 16.50 -3.59
C THR A 56 -5.00 16.04 -5.03
N LEU A 57 -5.48 14.81 -5.26
CA LEU A 57 -5.78 14.34 -6.61
C LEU A 57 -6.91 15.11 -7.27
N LEU A 58 -8.01 15.36 -6.54
CA LEU A 58 -9.14 16.15 -7.05
C LEU A 58 -8.72 17.58 -7.39
N VAL A 59 -7.95 18.22 -6.52
CA VAL A 59 -7.41 19.56 -6.78
C VAL A 59 -6.48 19.54 -7.99
N ALA A 60 -5.60 18.55 -8.13
CA ALA A 60 -4.74 18.42 -9.30
C ALA A 60 -5.55 18.30 -10.60
N MET A 61 -6.61 17.47 -10.62
CA MET A 61 -7.49 17.34 -11.78
C MET A 61 -8.20 18.65 -12.11
N LEU A 62 -8.72 19.36 -11.10
CA LEU A 62 -9.37 20.65 -11.31
C LEU A 62 -8.39 21.69 -11.87
N LEU A 63 -7.15 21.72 -11.39
CA LEU A 63 -6.11 22.61 -11.91
C LEU A 63 -5.75 22.30 -13.37
N ILE A 64 -5.66 21.02 -13.74
CA ILE A 64 -5.43 20.61 -15.13
C ILE A 64 -6.59 21.04 -16.03
N VAL A 65 -7.82 20.80 -15.60
CA VAL A 65 -9.02 21.21 -16.35
C VAL A 65 -9.06 22.73 -16.48
N ALA A 66 -8.79 23.47 -15.41
CA ALA A 66 -8.72 24.93 -15.44
C ALA A 66 -7.65 25.42 -16.42
N ALA A 67 -6.45 24.82 -16.41
CA ALA A 67 -5.37 25.18 -17.32
C ALA A 67 -5.74 25.01 -18.80
N LEU A 68 -6.60 24.04 -19.13
CA LEU A 68 -7.10 23.81 -20.49
C LEU A 68 -8.27 24.72 -20.87
N VAL A 69 -9.17 24.99 -19.92
CA VAL A 69 -10.40 25.77 -20.16
C VAL A 69 -10.12 27.27 -20.22
N VAL A 70 -9.26 27.79 -19.34
CA VAL A 70 -8.91 29.22 -19.23
C VAL A 70 -8.47 29.83 -20.57
N PRO A 71 -7.52 29.26 -21.35
CA PRO A 71 -7.11 29.85 -22.62
C PRO A 71 -8.25 29.83 -23.66
N VAL A 72 -9.06 28.77 -23.70
CA VAL A 72 -10.22 28.69 -24.60
C VAL A 72 -11.26 29.75 -24.25
N ALA A 73 -11.56 29.90 -22.95
CA ALA A 73 -12.50 30.90 -22.46
C ALA A 73 -12.02 32.34 -22.73
N ALA A 74 -10.71 32.60 -22.66
CA ALA A 74 -10.13 33.90 -22.97
C ALA A 74 -10.24 34.26 -24.46
N VAL A 75 -10.13 33.28 -25.37
CA VAL A 75 -10.32 33.49 -26.82
C VAL A 75 -11.78 33.78 -27.15
N VAL A 76 -12.72 33.10 -26.50
CA VAL A 76 -14.16 33.24 -26.77
C VAL A 76 -14.75 34.48 -26.10
N ASN A 77 -14.21 34.92 -24.94
CA ASN A 77 -14.75 36.01 -24.16
C ASN A 77 -13.67 37.03 -23.74
N ASN A 78 -13.72 38.21 -24.36
CA ASN A 78 -12.83 39.34 -24.07
C ASN A 78 -12.92 39.84 -22.61
N GLY A 79 -14.04 39.63 -21.92
CA GLY A 79 -14.18 39.96 -20.50
C GLY A 79 -13.33 39.05 -19.60
N VAL A 80 -13.26 37.76 -19.95
CA VAL A 80 -12.42 36.76 -19.27
C VAL A 80 -10.94 37.05 -19.53
N ALA A 81 -10.58 37.38 -20.77
CA ALA A 81 -9.21 37.80 -21.12
C ALA A 81 -8.73 39.01 -20.31
N ARG A 82 -9.59 40.02 -20.12
CA ARG A 82 -9.26 41.20 -19.28
C ARG A 82 -9.09 40.84 -17.80
N ALA A 83 -9.90 39.91 -17.29
CA ALA A 83 -9.82 39.47 -15.90
C ALA A 83 -8.53 38.67 -15.62
N ILE A 84 -8.02 37.93 -16.60
CA ILE A 84 -6.83 37.08 -16.48
C ILE A 84 -5.52 37.84 -16.73
N ALA A 85 -5.54 38.90 -17.56
CA ALA A 85 -4.37 39.73 -17.90
C ALA A 85 -3.44 40.12 -16.73
N PRO A 86 -3.92 40.50 -15.52
CA PRO A 86 -3.02 40.78 -14.40
C PRO A 86 -2.26 39.54 -13.92
N PHE A 87 -2.86 38.35 -13.98
CA PHE A 87 -2.23 37.10 -13.58
C PHE A 87 -1.19 36.64 -14.61
N ASP A 88 -1.48 36.77 -15.90
CA ASP A 88 -0.51 36.44 -16.95
C ASP A 88 0.74 37.32 -16.87
N ARG A 89 0.58 38.61 -16.59
CA ARG A 89 1.70 39.56 -16.43
C ARG A 89 2.52 39.34 -15.16
N ALA A 90 1.97 38.67 -14.16
CA ALA A 90 2.68 38.36 -12.92
C ALA A 90 3.68 37.21 -13.08
N VAL A 91 3.59 36.44 -14.17
CA VAL A 91 4.43 35.27 -14.43
C VAL A 91 5.48 35.62 -15.47
N PRO A 92 6.75 35.85 -15.08
CA PRO A 92 7.81 36.04 -16.06
C PRO A 92 8.10 34.70 -16.74
N LEU A 93 7.47 34.46 -17.89
CA LEU A 93 7.78 33.30 -18.72
C LEU A 93 8.98 33.59 -19.64
N PRO A 94 9.83 32.59 -19.93
CA PRO A 94 10.87 32.71 -20.94
C PRO A 94 10.28 33.07 -22.31
N ALA A 95 11.04 33.81 -23.13
CA ALA A 95 10.61 34.32 -24.44
C ALA A 95 10.15 33.24 -25.47
N PHE A 96 10.37 31.97 -25.18
CA PHE A 96 9.86 30.85 -25.98
C PHE A 96 8.35 30.63 -25.80
N PHE A 97 7.77 31.01 -24.65
CA PHE A 97 6.35 30.84 -24.38
C PHE A 97 5.53 32.06 -24.82
N PRO A 98 4.35 31.85 -25.42
CA PRO A 98 3.38 32.92 -25.66
C PRO A 98 3.02 33.69 -24.38
N GLU A 99 2.91 35.03 -24.49
CA GLU A 99 2.65 35.93 -23.36
C GLU A 99 1.29 35.69 -22.67
N ASN A 100 0.35 35.02 -23.35
CA ASN A 100 -0.99 34.70 -22.87
C ASN A 100 -1.10 33.31 -22.20
N LEU A 101 0.03 32.65 -21.91
CA LEU A 101 0.08 31.34 -21.26
C LEU A 101 0.61 31.38 -19.82
N GLY A 102 0.81 32.56 -19.23
CA GLY A 102 1.29 32.73 -17.86
C GLY A 102 0.49 31.95 -16.81
N LEU A 103 -0.81 32.23 -16.71
CA LEU A 103 -1.72 31.59 -15.77
C LEU A 103 -1.91 30.10 -16.06
N PRO A 104 -2.16 29.63 -17.31
CA PRO A 104 -2.22 28.21 -17.63
C PRO A 104 -0.95 27.44 -17.22
N VAL A 105 0.24 28.00 -17.42
CA VAL A 105 1.51 27.37 -17.03
C VAL A 105 1.63 27.28 -15.50
N LEU A 106 1.25 28.31 -14.75
CA LEU A 106 1.18 28.23 -13.29
C LEU A 106 0.19 27.18 -12.79
N LEU A 107 -0.98 27.08 -13.42
CA LEU A 107 -1.99 26.08 -13.07
C LEU A 107 -1.46 24.66 -13.32
N LEU A 108 -0.74 24.43 -14.42
CA LEU A 108 -0.08 23.15 -14.68
C LEU A 108 1.06 22.87 -13.69
N ALA A 109 1.91 23.86 -13.38
CA ALA A 109 2.99 23.70 -12.42
C ALA A 109 2.46 23.37 -11.02
N SER A 110 1.41 24.06 -10.58
CA SER A 110 0.73 23.76 -9.32
C SER A 110 0.03 22.40 -9.34
N ALA A 111 -0.55 21.99 -10.47
CA ALA A 111 -1.10 20.64 -10.63
C ALA A 111 -0.02 19.57 -10.46
N LEU A 112 1.18 19.77 -11.03
CA LEU A 112 2.31 18.85 -10.85
C LEU A 112 2.75 18.75 -9.39
N LEU A 113 2.79 19.87 -8.66
CA LEU A 113 3.07 19.87 -7.22
C LEU A 113 1.99 19.10 -6.44
N MET A 114 0.72 19.23 -6.81
CA MET A 114 -0.38 18.48 -6.19
C MET A 114 -0.32 16.99 -6.52
N ILE A 115 0.09 16.61 -7.73
CA ILE A 115 0.35 15.20 -8.09
C ILE A 115 1.50 14.62 -7.26
N PHE A 116 2.56 15.40 -7.05
CA PHE A 116 3.66 14.99 -6.18
C PHE A 116 3.19 14.84 -4.72
N ALA A 117 2.40 15.78 -4.21
CA ALA A 117 1.79 15.66 -2.88
C ALA A 117 0.88 14.44 -2.76
N TRP A 118 0.10 14.13 -3.79
CA TRP A 118 -0.71 12.91 -3.87
C TRP A 118 0.13 11.63 -3.79
N PHE A 119 1.26 11.61 -4.49
CA PHE A 119 2.20 10.48 -4.43
C PHE A 119 2.75 10.29 -3.02
N MET A 120 3.20 11.38 -2.38
CA MET A 120 3.70 11.33 -1.00
C MET A 120 2.61 10.90 -0.01
N ALA A 121 1.39 11.41 -0.15
CA ALA A 121 0.25 11.00 0.66
C ALA A 121 -0.11 9.51 0.46
N THR A 122 0.07 8.99 -0.76
CA THR A 122 -0.13 7.56 -1.05
C THR A 122 0.93 6.71 -0.36
N GLN A 123 2.20 7.11 -0.40
CA GLN A 123 3.27 6.38 0.30
C GLN A 123 3.07 6.39 1.82
N ALA A 124 2.67 7.53 2.39
CA ALA A 124 2.35 7.64 3.81
C ALA A 124 1.14 6.78 4.20
N ALA A 125 0.10 6.72 3.35
CA ALA A 125 -1.05 5.85 3.58
C ALA A 125 -0.68 4.36 3.53
N LEU A 126 0.22 3.97 2.61
CA LEU A 126 0.70 2.59 2.52
C LEU A 126 1.57 2.20 3.71
N SER A 127 2.44 3.09 4.20
CA SER A 127 3.25 2.82 5.39
C SER A 127 2.37 2.62 6.61
N MET A 128 1.38 3.50 6.84
CA MET A 128 0.42 3.31 7.94
C MET A 128 -0.47 2.07 7.76
N GLY A 129 -0.80 1.70 6.52
CA GLY A 129 -1.53 0.47 6.24
C GLY A 129 -0.79 -0.79 6.70
N ARG A 130 0.54 -0.79 6.76
CA ARG A 130 1.33 -1.91 7.27
C ARG A 130 1.18 -2.09 8.78
N ASP A 131 1.07 -1.00 9.52
CA ASP A 131 0.93 -1.00 10.98
C ASP A 131 -0.53 -1.13 11.45
N SER A 132 -1.48 -1.07 10.52
CA SER A 132 -2.91 -1.18 10.82
C SER A 132 -3.36 -2.63 11.07
N GLN A 133 -4.50 -2.78 11.74
CA GLN A 133 -5.06 -4.10 12.07
C GLN A 133 -5.32 -4.92 10.80
N MET A 134 -4.96 -6.21 10.84
CA MET A 134 -5.24 -7.15 9.75
C MET A 134 -6.74 -7.31 9.52
N LEU A 135 -7.14 -7.55 8.28
CA LEU A 135 -8.56 -7.77 7.95
C LEU A 135 -9.04 -9.09 8.55
N PRO A 136 -10.34 -9.26 8.86
CA PRO A 136 -10.84 -10.45 9.56
C PRO A 136 -10.56 -11.79 8.85
N TRP A 137 -10.44 -11.79 7.52
CA TRP A 137 -10.07 -12.99 6.76
C TRP A 137 -8.55 -13.21 6.72
N GLU A 138 -7.76 -12.14 6.66
CA GLU A 138 -6.29 -12.22 6.75
C GLU A 138 -5.85 -12.72 8.12
N ALA A 139 -6.51 -12.25 9.19
CA ALA A 139 -6.27 -12.72 10.55
C ALA A 139 -6.51 -14.23 10.69
N ARG A 140 -7.54 -14.79 10.03
CA ARG A 140 -7.81 -16.24 10.03
C ARG A 140 -6.73 -17.02 9.28
N GLU A 141 -6.27 -16.51 8.14
CA GLU A 141 -5.22 -17.16 7.36
C GLU A 141 -3.88 -17.14 8.10
N HIS A 142 -3.54 -15.99 8.70
CA HIS A 142 -2.38 -15.84 9.57
C HIS A 142 -2.45 -16.79 10.77
N GLN A 143 -3.59 -16.86 11.46
CA GLN A 143 -3.79 -17.80 12.58
C GLN A 143 -3.63 -19.26 12.14
N LYS A 144 -4.13 -19.63 10.96
CA LYS A 144 -3.97 -20.98 10.41
C LYS A 144 -2.49 -21.31 10.19
N LEU A 145 -1.74 -20.41 9.56
CA LEU A 145 -0.30 -20.59 9.31
C LEU A 145 0.50 -20.63 10.63
N MET A 146 0.19 -19.76 11.58
CA MET A 146 0.77 -19.79 12.94
C MET A 146 0.49 -21.11 13.66
N ASN A 147 -0.74 -21.63 13.57
CA ASN A 147 -1.09 -22.92 14.16
C ASN A 147 -0.32 -24.07 13.52
N ASP A 148 -0.13 -24.05 12.19
CA ASP A 148 0.66 -25.06 11.48
C ASP A 148 2.14 -25.03 11.93
N VAL A 149 2.74 -23.84 12.04
CA VAL A 149 4.11 -23.68 12.57
C VAL A 149 4.22 -24.14 14.02
N THR A 150 3.25 -23.80 14.86
CA THR A 150 3.22 -24.19 16.28
C THR A 150 3.11 -25.69 16.41
N ARG A 151 2.20 -26.32 15.66
CA ARG A 151 2.02 -27.79 15.63
C ARG A 151 3.31 -28.50 15.22
N LEU A 152 3.96 -28.06 14.16
CA LEU A 152 5.22 -28.64 13.67
C LEU A 152 6.37 -28.42 14.67
N THR A 153 6.42 -27.26 15.32
CA THR A 153 7.44 -26.96 16.36
C THR A 153 7.26 -27.87 17.58
N THR A 154 6.01 -28.09 18.01
CA THR A 154 5.72 -29.02 19.11
C THR A 154 6.04 -30.47 18.72
N GLN A 155 5.71 -30.89 17.49
CA GLN A 155 6.05 -32.22 16.99
C GLN A 155 7.57 -32.43 16.95
N LYS A 156 8.34 -31.45 16.47
CA LYS A 156 9.80 -31.47 16.50
C LYS A 156 10.33 -31.64 17.93
N ALA A 157 9.85 -30.82 18.87
CA ALA A 157 10.29 -30.88 20.26
C ALA A 157 10.01 -32.26 20.91
N VAL A 158 8.86 -32.87 20.60
CA VAL A 158 8.54 -34.23 21.06
C VAL A 158 9.47 -35.26 20.42
N MET A 159 9.71 -35.20 19.12
CA MET A 159 10.63 -36.12 18.42
C MET A 159 12.07 -36.02 18.96
N GLU A 160 12.59 -34.81 19.17
CA GLU A 160 13.92 -34.60 19.76
C GLU A 160 14.01 -35.16 21.17
N ARG A 161 12.97 -34.94 22.00
CA ARG A 161 12.91 -35.50 23.35
C ARG A 161 12.92 -37.03 23.33
N THR A 162 12.15 -37.67 22.46
CA THR A 162 12.12 -39.14 22.31
C THR A 162 13.44 -39.69 21.79
N ARG A 163 14.13 -38.96 20.89
CA ARG A 163 15.47 -39.30 20.39
C ARG A 163 16.52 -39.26 21.51
N ASN A 164 16.45 -38.25 22.37
CA ASN A 164 17.41 -38.04 23.47
C ASN A 164 17.08 -38.84 24.74
N THR A 165 15.92 -39.51 24.80
CA THR A 165 15.55 -40.34 25.95
C THR A 165 16.19 -41.74 25.82
N PRO A 166 17.03 -42.17 26.78
CA PRO A 166 17.65 -43.49 26.76
C PRO A 166 16.60 -44.60 26.84
N GLY A 167 16.86 -45.72 26.14
CA GLY A 167 15.85 -46.74 25.80
C GLY A 167 15.06 -47.36 26.96
N GLY A 168 15.53 -47.26 28.21
CA GLY A 168 14.83 -47.76 29.39
C GLY A 168 13.68 -46.87 29.90
N ALA A 169 13.60 -45.61 29.47
CA ALA A 169 12.57 -44.65 29.89
C ALA A 169 11.60 -44.26 28.76
N ARG A 170 11.70 -44.91 27.60
CA ARG A 170 10.75 -44.69 26.50
C ARG A 170 9.41 -45.32 26.86
N PRO A 171 8.29 -44.56 26.84
CA PRO A 171 6.97 -45.16 27.00
C PRO A 171 6.77 -46.16 25.86
N ARG A 172 6.46 -47.41 26.21
CA ARG A 172 6.03 -48.42 25.24
C ARG A 172 4.66 -48.00 24.74
N ILE A 173 4.62 -47.47 23.52
CA ILE A 173 3.40 -47.23 22.75
C ILE A 173 3.13 -48.47 21.92
#